data_AF-A0A403T256-F1
#
_entry.id   AF-A0A403T256-F1
#
_cell.length_a   1.000
_cell.length_b   1.000
_cell.length_c   1.000
_cell.angle_alpha   90.00
_cell.angle_beta   90.00
_cell.angle_gamma   90.00
#
_symmetry.space_group_name_H-M   'P 1'
#
loop_
_entity.id
_entity.type
_entity.pdbx_description
1 polymer ?
#
loop_
_entity_poly.entity_id
_entity_poly.type
_entity_poly.pdbx_seq_one_letter_code
_entity_poly.pdbx_strand_id
1 'polypeptide(L)' 'MKFMEMTRQAADMERQRAFKQAGELWKQALFVARNDTNAEYCRLRADFCLSSMFTRHAQY' A
#
# COMPACT_ATOMS: atom_id res chain seq x y z
N MET A 1 -2.69 -13.89 5.89
CA MET A 1 -3.29 -12.61 6.32
C MET A 1 -4.56 -12.35 5.52
N LYS A 2 -5.64 -11.89 6.16
CA LYS A 2 -6.90 -11.53 5.47
C LYS A 2 -6.75 -10.13 4.83
N PHE A 3 -7.44 -9.88 3.72
CA PHE A 3 -7.41 -8.60 2.99
C PHE A 3 -7.55 -7.38 3.93
N MET A 4 -8.56 -7.38 4.81
CA MET A 4 -8.84 -6.29 5.74
C MET A 4 -7.71 -6.02 6.75
N GLU A 5 -6.95 -7.04 7.14
CA GLU A 5 -5.82 -6.89 8.05
C GLU A 5 -4.64 -6.22 7.33
N MET A 6 -4.36 -6.65 6.09
CA MET A 6 -3.32 -6.06 5.25
C MET A 6 -3.61 -4.60 4.93
N THR A 7 -4.84 -4.27 4.54
CA THR A 7 -5.20 -2.88 4.19
C THR A 7 -5.18 -1.96 5.40
N ARG A 8 -5.58 -2.45 6.58
CA ARG A 8 -5.43 -1.70 7.84
C ARG A 8 -3.97 -1.42 8.16
N GLN A 9 -3.12 -2.44 8.09
CA GLN A 9 -1.69 -2.28 8.36
C GLN A 9 -1.01 -1.36 7.34
N ALA A 10 -1.37 -1.45 6.06
CA ALA A 10 -0.86 -0.56 5.02
C ALA A 10 -1.28 0.90 5.28
N ALA A 11 -2.53 1.13 5.68
CA ALA A 11 -3.01 2.46 6.07
C ALA A 11 -2.29 2.99 7.33
N ASP A 12 -2.01 2.14 8.32
CA ASP A 12 -1.26 2.53 9.51
C ASP A 12 0.19 2.94 9.15
N MET A 13 0.82 2.21 8.21
CA MET A 13 2.16 2.55 7.70
C MET A 13 2.18 3.88 6.94
N GLU A 14 1.14 4.19 6.15
CA GLU A 14 1.03 5.51 5.51
C GLU A 14 0.95 6.65 6.53
N ARG A 15 0.20 6.48 7.62
CA ARG A 15 0.14 7.49 8.70
C ARG A 15 1.48 7.69 9.38
N GLN A 16 2.31 6.65 9.43
CA GLN A 16 3.68 6.69 9.92
C GLN A 16 4.69 7.19 8.88
N ARG A 17 4.24 7.61 7.69
CA ARG A 17 5.07 8.02 6.54
C ARG A 17 6.01 6.91 6.03
N ALA A 18 5.73 5.65 6.36
CA ALA A 18 6.46 4.49 5.85
C ALA A 18 5.95 4.10 4.46
N PHE A 19 5.93 5.05 3.52
CA PHE A 19 5.25 4.92 2.22
C PHE A 19 5.79 3.77 1.36
N LYS A 20 7.09 3.53 1.36
CA LYS A 20 7.67 2.39 0.63
C LYS A 20 7.10 1.05 1.11
N GLN A 21 7.05 0.84 2.43
CA GLN A 21 6.51 -0.38 3.03
C GLN A 21 4.99 -0.48 2.85
N ALA A 22 4.28 0.63 3.01
CA ALA A 22 2.85 0.70 2.76
C ALA A 22 2.51 0.33 1.32
N GLY A 23 3.25 0.85 0.34
CA GLY A 23 3.03 0.60 -1.09
C GLY A 23 3.23 -0.86 -1.47
N GLU A 24 4.27 -1.51 -0.95
CA GLU A 24 4.48 -2.94 -1.16
C GLU A 24 3.37 -3.78 -0.48
N LEU A 25 2.89 -3.35 0.68
CA LEU A 25 1.78 -4.02 1.36
C LEU A 25 0.44 -3.83 0.62
N TRP A 26 0.22 -2.68 -0.03
CA TRP A 26 -0.93 -2.47 -0.92
C TRP A 26 -0.87 -3.36 -2.17
N LYS A 27 0.33 -3.59 -2.75
CA LYS A 27 0.49 -4.58 -3.83
C LYS A 27 0.15 -5.99 -3.35
N GLN A 28 0.56 -6.38 -2.15
CA GLN A 28 0.19 -7.68 -1.59
C GLN A 28 -1.32 -7.78 -1.35
N ALA A 29 -1.94 -6.71 -0.85
CA ALA A 29 -3.39 -6.63 -0.65
C ALA A 29 -4.17 -6.74 -1.98
N LEU A 30 -3.65 -6.18 -3.08
CA LEU A 30 -4.20 -6.32 -4.42
C LEU A 30 -4.33 -7.80 -4.84
N PHE A 31 -3.30 -8.62 -4.60
CA PHE A 31 -3.34 -10.04 -4.99
C PHE A 31 -4.37 -10.88 -4.22
N VAL A 32 -4.77 -10.44 -3.02
CA VAL A 32 -5.77 -11.15 -2.20
C VAL A 32 -7.15 -10.49 -2.25
N ALA A 33 -7.30 -9.41 -3.02
CA ALA A 33 -8.58 -8.75 -3.23
C ALA A 33 -9.51 -9.69 -4.03
N ARG A 34 -10.74 -9.88 -3.55
CA ARG A 34 -11.75 -10.75 -4.17
C ARG A 34 -12.72 -10.02 -5.09
N ASN A 35 -12.63 -8.69 -5.16
CA ASN A 35 -13.47 -7.87 -6.02
C ASN A 35 -12.64 -6.75 -6.65
N ASP A 36 -13.10 -6.30 -7.81
CA ASP A 36 -12.38 -5.35 -8.64
C ASP A 36 -12.27 -3.97 -8.00
N THR A 37 -13.28 -3.54 -7.24
CA THR A 37 -13.24 -2.26 -6.50
C THR A 37 -12.11 -2.23 -5.48
N ASN A 38 -11.93 -3.30 -4.72
CA ASN A 38 -10.87 -3.44 -3.73
C ASN A 38 -9.50 -3.57 -4.41
N ALA A 39 -9.44 -4.30 -5.52
CA ALA A 39 -8.23 -4.42 -6.32
C ALA A 39 -7.80 -3.04 -6.86
N GLU A 40 -8.71 -2.31 -7.48
CA GLU A 40 -8.46 -0.97 -8.00
C GLU A 40 -8.04 0.00 -6.89
N TYR A 41 -8.72 -0.03 -5.74
CA TYR A 41 -8.33 0.77 -4.58
C TYR A 41 -6.90 0.46 -4.11
N CYS A 42 -6.54 -0.82 -4.02
CA CYS A 42 -5.18 -1.23 -3.63
C CYS A 42 -4.13 -0.81 -4.66
N ARG A 43 -4.44 -0.90 -5.97
CA ARG A 43 -3.56 -0.43 -7.05
C ARG A 43 -3.29 1.07 -6.91
N LEU A 44 -4.34 1.88 -6.80
CA LEU A 44 -4.21 3.34 -6.67
C LEU A 44 -3.38 3.74 -5.44
N ARG A 45 -3.56 3.03 -4.32
CA ARG A 45 -2.79 3.28 -3.10
C ARG A 45 -1.34 2.83 -3.21
N ALA A 46 -1.07 1.70 -3.87
CA ALA A 46 0.28 1.27 -4.17
C ALA A 46 1.00 2.29 -5.06
N ASP A 47 0.37 2.77 -6.11
CA ASP A 47 0.94 3.77 -7.03
C ASP A 47 1.21 5.10 -6.31
N PHE A 48 0.29 5.56 -5.46
CA PHE A 48 0.49 6.73 -4.63
C PHE A 48 1.72 6.58 -3.73
N CYS A 49 1.77 5.50 -2.95
CA CYS A 49 2.82 5.24 -1.96
C CYS A 49 4.20 5.01 -2.59
N LEU A 50 4.24 4.37 -3.76
CA LEU A 50 5.48 4.06 -4.47
C LEU A 50 5.91 5.14 -5.45
N SER A 51 5.11 6.20 -5.61
CA SER A 51 5.52 7.34 -6.42
C SER A 51 6.87 7.89 -5.94
N SER A 52 7.66 8.38 -6.89
CA SER A 52 9.05 8.79 -6.66
C SER A 52 9.18 9.85 -5.57
N MET A 53 8.15 10.68 -5.33
CA MET A 53 8.15 11.68 -4.27
C MET A 53 8.24 11.09 -2.86
N PHE A 54 7.61 9.94 -2.62
CA PHE A 54 7.56 9.32 -1.28
C PHE A 54 8.64 8.27 -1.06
N THR A 55 9.31 7.82 -2.12
CA THR A 55 10.35 6.78 -2.07
C THR A 55 11.77 7.33 -2.21
N ARG A 56 11.95 8.58 -2.64
CA ARG A 56 13.27 9.24 -2.80
C ARG A 56 14.03 9.53 -1.51
N HIS A 57 13.35 9.63 -0.36
CA HIS A 57 13.98 10.01 0.91
C HIS A 57 14.34 8.83 1.83
N ALA A 58 14.16 7.58 1.40
CA ALA A 58 14.46 6.39 2.21
C ALA A 58 15.94 5.95 2.18
N GLN A 59 16.83 6.79 1.66
CA GLN A 59 18.27 6.56 1.63
C GLN A 59 18.96 7.70 2.39
N TYR A 60 19.17 7.58 3.69
CA TYR A 60 20.30 8.16 4.45
C TYR A 60 20.24 7.66 5.91
#